data_AF-A0A3N5FSF5-F1
#
_entry.id   AF-A0A3N5FSF5-F1
#
_cell.length_a   1.000
_cell.length_b   1.000
_cell.length_c   1.000
_cell.angle_alpha   90.00
_cell.angle_beta   90.00
_cell.angle_gamma   90.00
#
_symmetry.space_group_name_H-M   'P 1'
#
loop_
_entity.id
_entity.type
_entity.pdbx_description
1 polymer ?
#
loop_
_entity_poly.entity_id
_entity_poly.type
_entity_poly.pdbx_seq_one_letter_code
_entity_poly.pdbx_strand_id
1 'polypeptide(L)'
;MGDMIFLFSELENMKDRYDRFLVCPPYEMVRSFRGDTDINFPKLFLQTLFGSDTHYSIIETSSCSNLSPDDIESSYRTTTTFIDLSSKFIKEIQIPFDRFVAINTKVRYITKQEFRNCFTRLVPVLKGSNLPIVIFGERTIPPNPESSELMFSIYDDIITSDLSSQIHDLTKPTLLDCIDIEVLKNDLSIMYGAISNITFGVSGIATLITATAKNVSGYRNDGFLFLDRYYASITDNRKVVTKNIDQFLKHIENCIKESNV
;
A
#
# COMPACT_ATOMS: atom_id res chain seq x y z
N MET A 1 -5.37 -5.01 -5.77
CA MET A 1 -5.59 -4.49 -4.40
C MET A 1 -5.90 -3.00 -4.39
N GLY A 2 -5.03 -2.13 -4.90
CA GLY A 2 -5.23 -0.67 -4.89
C GLY A 2 -6.58 -0.25 -5.50
N ASP A 3 -6.89 -0.75 -6.69
CA ASP A 3 -8.16 -0.45 -7.37
C ASP A 3 -9.39 -0.86 -6.56
N MET A 4 -9.33 -2.00 -5.87
CA MET A 4 -10.42 -2.45 -4.98
C MET A 4 -10.58 -1.54 -3.75
N ILE A 5 -9.48 -0.96 -3.24
CA ILE A 5 -9.53 0.03 -2.14
C ILE A 5 -10.13 1.34 -2.63
N PHE A 6 -9.74 1.79 -3.82
CA PHE A 6 -10.30 3.01 -4.42
C PHE A 6 -11.79 2.84 -4.71
N LEU A 7 -12.20 1.71 -5.31
CA LEU A 7 -13.60 1.37 -5.50
C LEU A 7 -14.36 1.35 -4.17
N PHE A 8 -13.82 0.71 -3.13
CA PHE A 8 -14.44 0.72 -1.80
C PHE A 8 -14.65 2.15 -1.28
N SER A 9 -13.63 3.00 -1.40
CA SER A 9 -13.68 4.43 -1.03
C SER A 9 -14.79 5.19 -1.77
N GLU A 10 -14.95 4.93 -3.07
CA GLU A 10 -15.98 5.57 -3.87
C GLU A 10 -17.39 5.12 -3.48
N LEU A 11 -17.57 3.81 -3.30
CA LEU A 11 -18.87 3.25 -2.96
C LEU A 11 -19.33 3.71 -1.57
N GLU A 12 -18.42 3.82 -0.60
CA GLU A 12 -18.72 4.38 0.72
C GLU A 12 -19.24 5.82 0.65
N ASN A 13 -18.71 6.65 -0.25
CA ASN A 13 -19.16 8.04 -0.44
C ASN A 13 -20.51 8.17 -1.14
N MET A 14 -20.97 7.10 -1.79
CA MET A 14 -22.27 7.06 -2.47
C MET A 14 -23.26 6.15 -1.76
N LYS A 15 -22.91 5.59 -0.60
CA LYS A 15 -23.66 4.47 -0.03
C LYS A 15 -25.11 4.79 0.27
N ASP A 16 -25.37 6.01 0.73
CA ASP A 16 -26.72 6.47 1.07
C ASP A 16 -27.60 6.76 -0.16
N ARG A 17 -27.05 6.69 -1.38
CA ARG A 17 -27.79 6.94 -2.62
C ARG A 17 -28.41 5.67 -3.21
N TYR A 18 -28.06 4.50 -2.69
CA TYR A 18 -28.46 3.20 -3.23
C TYR A 18 -28.79 2.24 -2.09
N ASP A 19 -29.84 1.45 -2.26
CA ASP A 19 -30.23 0.46 -1.25
C ASP A 19 -29.17 -0.64 -1.06
N ARG A 20 -28.44 -0.98 -2.14
CA ARG A 20 -27.44 -2.05 -2.16
C ARG A 20 -26.49 -1.94 -3.35
N PHE A 21 -25.24 -2.32 -3.15
CA PHE A 21 -24.23 -2.52 -4.19
C PHE A 21 -23.91 -4.00 -4.36
N LEU A 22 -23.73 -4.39 -5.61
CA LEU A 22 -23.24 -5.70 -5.99
C LEU A 22 -21.79 -5.55 -6.43
N VAL A 23 -20.89 -6.25 -5.75
CA VAL A 23 -19.45 -6.24 -6.03
C VAL A 23 -19.06 -7.66 -6.40
N CYS A 24 -18.20 -7.85 -7.38
CA CYS A 24 -17.72 -9.17 -7.75
C CYS A 24 -16.20 -9.22 -7.83
N PRO A 25 -15.58 -10.37 -7.48
CA PRO A 25 -14.15 -10.53 -7.64
C PRO A 25 -13.75 -10.46 -9.12
N PRO A 26 -12.64 -9.79 -9.46
CA PRO A 26 -12.15 -9.67 -10.84
C PRO A 26 -11.46 -10.97 -11.29
N TYR A 27 -12.19 -12.10 -11.26
CA TYR A 27 -11.63 -13.44 -11.51
C TYR A 27 -10.98 -13.57 -12.89
N GLU A 28 -11.60 -13.01 -13.93
CA GLU A 28 -11.07 -13.10 -15.31
C GLU A 28 -9.74 -12.36 -15.45
N MET A 29 -9.66 -11.15 -14.88
CA MET A 29 -8.45 -10.34 -14.84
C MET A 29 -7.34 -11.05 -14.05
N VAL A 30 -7.67 -11.62 -12.89
CA VAL A 30 -6.68 -12.33 -12.07
C VAL A 30 -6.19 -13.58 -12.80
N ARG A 31 -7.07 -14.35 -13.45
CA ARG A 31 -6.69 -15.49 -14.29
C ARG A 31 -5.77 -15.09 -15.43
N SER A 32 -6.03 -13.98 -16.11
CA SER A 32 -5.20 -13.54 -17.24
C SER A 32 -3.78 -13.17 -16.84
N PHE A 33 -3.56 -12.71 -15.59
CA PHE A 33 -2.25 -12.27 -15.12
C PHE A 33 -1.52 -13.29 -14.22
N ARG A 34 -2.27 -14.16 -13.54
CA ARG A 34 -1.73 -15.05 -12.49
C ARG A 34 -2.11 -16.50 -12.65
N GLY A 35 -2.88 -16.85 -13.69
CA GLY A 35 -3.48 -18.17 -13.82
C GLY A 35 -4.44 -18.50 -12.67
N ASP A 36 -4.70 -19.78 -12.45
CA ASP A 36 -5.63 -20.23 -11.40
C ASP A 36 -5.03 -20.27 -9.99
N THR A 37 -3.73 -20.01 -9.85
CA THR A 37 -2.98 -20.12 -8.58
C THR A 37 -3.41 -19.14 -7.49
N ASP A 38 -4.21 -18.13 -7.81
CA ASP A 38 -4.54 -17.01 -6.92
C ASP A 38 -5.99 -16.51 -7.04
N ILE A 39 -6.87 -17.35 -7.60
CA ILE A 39 -8.24 -16.90 -7.91
C ILE A 39 -9.08 -16.58 -6.67
N ASN A 40 -8.72 -17.14 -5.50
CA ASN A 40 -9.47 -16.96 -4.26
C ASN A 40 -9.10 -15.68 -3.50
N PHE A 41 -7.87 -15.16 -3.64
CA PHE A 41 -7.44 -13.98 -2.91
C PHE A 41 -8.33 -12.75 -3.18
N PRO A 42 -8.69 -12.40 -4.43
CA PRO A 42 -9.58 -11.28 -4.69
C PRO A 42 -10.92 -11.38 -3.97
N LYS A 43 -11.49 -12.60 -3.87
CA LYS A 43 -12.73 -12.83 -3.12
C LYS A 43 -12.53 -12.58 -1.62
N LEU A 44 -11.48 -13.14 -1.02
CA LEU A 44 -11.16 -12.96 0.40
C LEU A 44 -10.86 -11.48 0.74
N PHE A 45 -10.20 -10.78 -0.18
CA PHE A 45 -9.90 -9.36 -0.06
C PHE A 45 -11.20 -8.53 -0.10
N LEU A 46 -12.09 -8.79 -1.05
CA LEU A 46 -13.42 -8.15 -1.09
C LEU A 46 -14.25 -8.49 0.15
N GLN A 47 -14.22 -9.74 0.64
CA GLN A 47 -14.90 -10.10 1.88
C GLN A 47 -14.36 -9.32 3.08
N THR A 48 -13.05 -9.05 3.11
CA THR A 48 -12.46 -8.22 4.16
C THR A 48 -12.89 -6.75 4.05
N LEU A 49 -12.99 -6.21 2.82
CA LEU A 49 -13.42 -4.83 2.59
C LEU A 49 -14.92 -4.63 2.84
N PHE A 50 -15.77 -5.49 2.29
CA PHE A 50 -17.21 -5.28 2.17
C PHE A 50 -18.04 -6.19 3.09
N GLY A 51 -17.50 -7.33 3.52
CA GLY A 51 -18.29 -8.45 4.05
C GLY A 51 -19.02 -8.20 5.37
N SER A 52 -18.67 -7.15 6.11
CA SER A 52 -19.33 -6.79 7.38
C SER A 52 -20.47 -5.78 7.21
N ASP A 53 -20.69 -5.24 6.02
CA ASP A 53 -21.68 -4.17 5.78
C ASP A 53 -22.81 -4.65 4.87
N THR A 54 -24.05 -4.48 5.33
CA THR A 54 -25.27 -4.96 4.68
C THR A 54 -25.59 -4.23 3.37
N HIS A 55 -25.00 -3.06 3.12
CA HIS A 55 -25.16 -2.33 1.85
C HIS A 55 -24.44 -3.03 0.69
N TYR A 56 -23.59 -4.02 0.97
CA TYR A 56 -22.80 -4.69 -0.06
C TYR A 56 -23.15 -6.16 -0.18
N SER A 57 -23.00 -6.69 -1.39
CA SER A 57 -23.07 -8.13 -1.62
C SER A 57 -22.09 -8.58 -2.66
N ILE A 58 -21.32 -9.59 -2.24
CA ILE A 58 -20.31 -10.19 -3.10
C ILE A 58 -20.98 -11.27 -3.92
N ILE A 59 -21.04 -11.06 -5.23
CA ILE A 59 -21.61 -12.02 -6.18
C ILE A 59 -20.49 -12.69 -6.99
N GLU A 60 -20.69 -13.95 -7.39
CA GLU A 60 -19.66 -14.76 -8.07
C GLU A 60 -19.79 -14.77 -9.60
N THR A 61 -20.44 -13.76 -10.17
CA THR A 61 -20.70 -13.70 -11.62
C THR A 61 -19.53 -13.08 -12.37
N SER A 62 -19.23 -13.55 -13.59
CA SER A 62 -18.28 -12.90 -14.51
C SER A 62 -18.84 -11.67 -15.24
N SER A 63 -20.14 -11.36 -15.07
CA SER A 63 -20.86 -10.36 -15.88
C SER A 63 -20.86 -8.94 -15.32
N CYS A 64 -19.97 -8.59 -14.40
CA CYS A 64 -19.87 -7.21 -13.92
C CYS A 64 -19.11 -6.32 -14.90
N SER A 65 -19.46 -5.03 -14.93
CA SER A 65 -18.63 -4.04 -15.62
C SER A 65 -17.29 -3.90 -14.91
N ASN A 66 -16.20 -4.01 -15.67
CA ASN A 66 -14.88 -3.63 -15.18
C ASN A 66 -14.85 -2.11 -15.01
N LEU A 67 -14.48 -1.64 -13.82
CA LEU A 67 -14.18 -0.23 -13.57
C LEU A 67 -12.68 -0.13 -13.32
N SER A 68 -11.96 0.47 -14.25
CA SER A 68 -10.58 0.88 -14.03
C SER A 68 -10.53 2.19 -13.22
N PRO A 69 -9.38 2.54 -12.64
CA PRO A 69 -9.17 3.87 -12.08
C PRO A 69 -9.45 5.00 -13.08
N ASP A 70 -9.26 4.78 -14.38
CA ASP A 70 -9.57 5.75 -15.44
C ASP A 70 -11.09 5.85 -15.69
N ASP A 71 -11.83 4.76 -15.57
CA ASP A 71 -13.31 4.75 -15.64
C ASP A 71 -13.92 5.47 -14.43
N ILE A 72 -13.29 5.30 -13.27
CA ILE A 72 -13.58 6.04 -12.05
C ILE A 72 -13.27 7.54 -12.24
N GLU A 73 -12.08 7.87 -12.75
CA GLU A 73 -11.63 9.25 -12.99
C GLU A 73 -12.48 9.99 -14.03
N SER A 74 -12.87 9.32 -15.12
CA SER A 74 -13.75 9.89 -16.15
C SER A 74 -15.18 10.12 -15.67
N SER A 75 -15.58 9.45 -14.58
CA SER A 75 -16.80 9.74 -13.86
C SER A 75 -16.59 10.96 -12.95
N TYR A 76 -16.64 12.17 -13.50
CA TYR A 76 -16.56 13.47 -12.80
C TYR A 76 -17.57 13.69 -11.64
N ARG A 77 -18.30 12.66 -11.22
CA ARG A 77 -19.28 12.66 -10.13
C ARG A 77 -18.79 11.98 -8.86
N THR A 78 -17.58 11.42 -8.84
CA THR A 78 -17.06 10.70 -7.67
C THR A 78 -16.06 11.57 -6.92
N THR A 79 -16.39 11.85 -5.67
CA THR A 79 -15.44 12.39 -4.69
C THR A 79 -14.70 11.20 -4.13
N THR A 80 -13.49 10.90 -4.59
CA THR A 80 -12.68 9.86 -3.97
C THR A 80 -12.14 10.41 -2.65
N THR A 81 -12.45 9.77 -1.53
CA THR A 81 -12.01 10.22 -0.19
C THR A 81 -11.24 9.11 0.49
N PHE A 82 -10.12 9.45 1.10
CA PHE A 82 -9.37 8.52 1.93
C PHE A 82 -10.28 7.85 2.98
N ILE A 83 -10.12 6.53 3.12
CA ILE A 83 -10.80 5.76 4.17
C ILE A 83 -9.76 5.01 4.99
N ASP A 84 -9.89 5.11 6.31
CA ASP A 84 -9.13 4.29 7.24
C ASP A 84 -9.68 2.87 7.25
N LEU A 85 -8.84 1.91 6.86
CA LEU A 85 -9.16 0.48 6.80
C LEU A 85 -8.55 -0.31 7.95
N SER A 86 -8.01 0.34 8.97
CA SER A 86 -7.34 -0.31 10.09
C SER A 86 -8.25 -1.32 10.80
N SER A 87 -9.51 -0.97 11.05
CA SER A 87 -10.51 -1.85 11.68
C SER A 87 -10.83 -3.12 10.89
N LYS A 88 -10.55 -3.15 9.57
CA LYS A 88 -10.82 -4.30 8.69
C LYS A 88 -9.62 -5.25 8.56
N PHE A 89 -8.40 -4.72 8.65
CA PHE A 89 -7.18 -5.49 8.37
C PHE A 89 -6.29 -5.71 9.58
N ILE A 90 -6.29 -4.81 10.56
CA ILE A 90 -5.37 -4.87 11.68
C ILE A 90 -5.91 -5.85 12.73
N LYS A 91 -5.04 -6.74 13.17
CA LYS A 91 -5.28 -7.64 14.30
C LYS A 91 -4.34 -7.25 15.44
N GLU A 92 -4.76 -7.52 16.66
CA GLU A 92 -3.86 -7.44 17.79
C GLU A 92 -2.80 -8.53 17.65
N ILE A 93 -1.55 -8.12 17.45
CA ILE A 93 -0.40 -9.00 17.45
C ILE A 93 0.68 -8.41 18.36
N GLN A 94 1.46 -9.28 18.98
CA GLN A 94 2.65 -8.86 19.71
C GLN A 94 3.76 -8.56 18.71
N ILE A 95 4.15 -7.28 18.61
CA ILE A 95 5.29 -6.87 17.80
C ILE A 95 6.54 -6.99 18.68
N PRO A 96 7.63 -7.64 18.21
CA PRO A 96 8.83 -7.84 19.02
C PRO A 96 9.67 -6.56 19.20
N PHE A 97 9.22 -5.42 18.67
CA PHE A 97 9.90 -4.15 18.69
C PHE A 97 8.98 -3.08 19.26
N ASP A 98 9.43 -2.40 20.31
CA ASP A 98 8.66 -1.30 20.90
C ASP A 98 8.62 -0.08 19.96
N ARG A 99 9.70 0.16 19.20
CA ARG A 99 9.86 1.28 18.28
C ARG A 99 10.70 0.87 17.07
N PHE A 100 10.19 1.10 15.87
CA PHE A 100 10.86 0.74 14.62
C PHE A 100 10.28 1.50 13.43
N VAL A 101 11.07 1.60 12.37
CA VAL A 101 10.64 2.07 11.04
C VAL A 101 10.35 0.85 10.18
N ALA A 102 9.29 0.90 9.37
CA ALA A 102 8.99 -0.15 8.40
C ALA A 102 9.24 0.35 6.98
N ILE A 103 9.81 -0.48 6.10
CA ILE A 103 10.01 -0.16 4.68
C ILE A 103 9.42 -1.27 3.81
N ASN A 104 8.55 -0.90 2.87
CA ASN A 104 8.12 -1.81 1.82
C ASN A 104 9.12 -1.81 0.66
N THR A 105 9.55 -2.99 0.21
CA THR A 105 10.59 -3.15 -0.81
C THR A 105 10.09 -3.00 -2.25
N LYS A 106 8.77 -2.97 -2.48
CA LYS A 106 8.22 -2.88 -3.83
C LYS A 106 8.07 -1.43 -4.28
N VAL A 107 8.67 -1.12 -5.41
CA VAL A 107 8.56 0.19 -6.06
C VAL A 107 7.81 0.05 -7.37
N ARG A 108 6.90 0.97 -7.64
CA ARG A 108 6.17 1.04 -8.91
C ARG A 108 5.94 2.49 -9.35
N TYR A 109 6.16 2.81 -10.62
CA TYR A 109 6.01 4.16 -11.20
C TYR A 109 6.98 5.22 -10.67
N ILE A 110 8.15 4.79 -10.21
CA ILE A 110 9.32 5.65 -9.99
C ILE A 110 10.47 5.01 -10.74
N THR A 111 11.34 5.79 -11.36
CA THR A 111 12.55 5.25 -12.00
C THR A 111 13.59 4.84 -10.94
N LYS A 112 14.48 3.90 -11.28
CA LYS A 112 15.61 3.55 -10.40
C LYS A 112 16.49 4.75 -10.06
N GLN A 113 16.64 5.71 -10.99
CA GLN A 113 17.44 6.91 -10.75
C GLN A 113 16.80 7.83 -9.70
N GLU A 114 15.50 8.07 -9.80
CA GLU A 114 14.77 8.87 -8.82
C GLU A 114 14.74 8.21 -7.44
N PHE A 115 14.54 6.89 -7.41
CA PHE A 115 14.66 6.13 -6.17
C PHE A 115 16.05 6.30 -5.55
N ARG A 116 17.14 6.11 -6.31
CA ARG A 116 18.51 6.27 -5.80
C ARG A 116 18.75 7.67 -5.25
N ASN A 117 18.31 8.71 -5.97
CA ASN A 117 18.42 10.10 -5.51
C ASN A 117 17.71 10.33 -4.16
N CYS A 118 16.54 9.73 -3.97
CA CYS A 118 15.79 9.78 -2.71
C CYS A 118 16.49 8.93 -1.62
N PHE A 119 16.89 7.71 -1.95
CA PHE A 119 17.47 6.73 -1.03
C PHE A 119 18.80 7.20 -0.44
N THR A 120 19.68 7.80 -1.25
CA THR A 120 20.94 8.40 -0.78
C THR A 120 20.71 9.47 0.30
N ARG A 121 19.58 10.19 0.25
CA ARG A 121 19.21 11.20 1.24
C ARG A 121 18.48 10.61 2.45
N LEU A 122 17.77 9.50 2.26
CA LEU A 122 17.07 8.79 3.31
C LEU A 122 18.02 8.02 4.25
N VAL A 123 19.08 7.39 3.70
CA VAL A 123 20.01 6.56 4.48
C VAL A 123 20.60 7.31 5.69
N PRO A 124 21.11 8.56 5.58
CA PRO A 124 21.59 9.31 6.74
C PRO A 124 20.52 9.57 7.81
N VAL A 125 19.28 9.85 7.40
CA VAL A 125 18.14 10.08 8.31
C VAL A 125 17.86 8.83 9.14
N LEU A 126 17.79 7.67 8.47
CA LEU A 126 17.53 6.39 9.12
C LEU A 126 18.71 5.97 10.01
N LYS A 127 19.93 6.06 9.51
CA LYS A 127 21.15 5.71 10.26
C LYS A 127 21.27 6.52 11.55
N GLY A 128 20.99 7.83 11.48
CA GLY A 128 21.03 8.74 12.63
C GLY A 128 19.95 8.48 13.68
N SER A 129 18.86 7.79 13.33
CA SER A 129 17.79 7.45 14.28
C SER A 129 18.18 6.33 15.26
N ASN A 130 19.12 5.47 14.87
CA ASN A 130 19.50 4.25 15.59
C ASN A 130 18.32 3.31 15.94
N LEU A 131 17.24 3.37 15.17
CA LEU A 131 16.07 2.52 15.35
C LEU A 131 16.19 1.24 14.52
N PRO A 132 15.59 0.13 14.97
CA PRO A 132 15.35 -1.03 14.13
C PRO A 132 14.59 -0.65 12.85
N ILE A 133 15.01 -1.19 11.71
CA ILE A 133 14.37 -1.02 10.41
C ILE A 133 13.83 -2.38 9.98
N VAL A 134 12.52 -2.52 9.94
CA VAL A 134 11.88 -3.75 9.50
C VAL A 134 11.53 -3.64 8.02
N ILE A 135 12.01 -4.57 7.20
CA ILE A 135 11.74 -4.58 5.76
C ILE A 135 10.74 -5.67 5.38
N PHE A 136 9.80 -5.34 4.49
CA PHE A 136 8.71 -6.21 4.06
C PHE A 136 8.49 -6.15 2.55
N GLY A 137 7.87 -7.20 2.02
CA GLY A 137 7.55 -7.31 0.60
C GLY A 137 8.47 -8.30 -0.11
N GLU A 138 8.65 -8.10 -1.39
CA GLU A 138 9.34 -9.01 -2.29
C GLU A 138 10.85 -8.71 -2.33
N ARG A 139 11.67 -9.75 -2.25
CA ARG A 139 13.12 -9.66 -2.58
C ARG A 139 13.34 -9.48 -4.07
N THR A 140 12.50 -10.15 -4.88
CA THR A 140 12.58 -10.11 -6.33
C THR A 140 11.19 -9.87 -6.92
N ILE A 141 11.12 -9.07 -7.97
CA ILE A 141 9.90 -8.87 -8.74
C ILE A 141 9.96 -9.79 -9.96
N PRO A 142 8.99 -10.69 -10.14
CA PRO A 142 8.97 -11.56 -11.31
C PRO A 142 8.69 -10.72 -12.56
N PRO A 143 9.16 -11.15 -13.74
CA PRO A 143 8.80 -10.51 -15.00
C PRO A 143 7.28 -10.52 -15.14
N ASN A 144 6.62 -9.36 -15.06
CA ASN A 144 5.18 -9.25 -15.26
C ASN A 144 4.91 -8.77 -16.69
N PRO A 145 4.15 -9.51 -17.51
CA PRO A 145 3.73 -9.06 -18.84
C PRO A 145 2.94 -7.74 -18.83
N GLU A 146 2.34 -7.32 -17.71
CA GLU A 146 1.61 -6.05 -17.59
C GLU A 146 2.50 -4.83 -17.29
N SER A 147 3.73 -5.03 -16.82
CA SER A 147 4.49 -3.95 -16.20
C SER A 147 5.73 -3.56 -17.01
N SER A 148 5.63 -2.35 -17.57
CA SER A 148 6.72 -1.45 -17.97
C SER A 148 7.93 -1.45 -17.01
N GLU A 149 9.06 -0.94 -17.51
CA GLU A 149 10.39 -0.76 -16.91
C GLU A 149 10.46 -0.10 -15.49
N LEU A 150 9.32 0.20 -14.85
CA LEU A 150 9.20 0.99 -13.63
C LEU A 150 8.68 0.20 -12.42
N MET A 151 8.74 -1.14 -12.43
CA MET A 151 8.49 -1.97 -11.25
C MET A 151 9.75 -2.75 -10.85
N PHE A 152 10.21 -2.59 -9.61
CA PHE A 152 11.39 -3.28 -9.10
C PHE A 152 11.34 -3.42 -7.58
N SER A 153 12.18 -4.31 -7.05
CA SER A 153 12.44 -4.41 -5.61
C SER A 153 13.68 -3.62 -5.26
N ILE A 154 13.65 -2.94 -4.11
CA ILE A 154 14.79 -2.24 -3.50
C ILE A 154 15.46 -3.05 -2.38
N TYR A 155 15.15 -4.34 -2.28
CA TYR A 155 15.72 -5.23 -1.27
C TYR A 155 17.25 -5.18 -1.25
N ASP A 156 17.89 -5.37 -2.42
CA ASP A 156 19.36 -5.36 -2.51
C ASP A 156 19.94 -3.99 -2.18
N ASP A 157 19.28 -2.90 -2.60
CA ASP A 157 19.69 -1.53 -2.26
C ASP A 157 19.67 -1.31 -0.73
N ILE A 158 18.70 -1.88 -0.02
CA ILE A 158 18.57 -1.75 1.44
C ILE A 158 19.59 -2.64 2.17
N ILE A 159 19.65 -3.94 1.86
CA ILE A 159 20.49 -4.90 2.59
C ILE A 159 22.00 -4.69 2.39
N THR A 160 22.40 -4.06 1.29
CA THR A 160 23.81 -3.72 1.01
C THR A 160 24.20 -2.31 1.46
N SER A 161 23.25 -1.54 2.00
CA SER A 161 23.51 -0.19 2.49
C SER A 161 24.18 -0.17 3.87
N ASP A 162 24.60 1.02 4.27
CA ASP A 162 25.06 1.36 5.62
C ASP A 162 24.02 1.10 6.74
N LEU A 163 22.79 0.74 6.39
CA LEU A 163 21.72 0.40 7.33
C LEU A 163 21.73 -1.08 7.73
N SER A 164 22.55 -1.92 7.11
CA SER A 164 22.51 -3.39 7.25
C SER A 164 22.48 -3.92 8.69
N SER A 165 23.15 -3.25 9.62
CA SER A 165 23.14 -3.63 11.05
C SER A 165 21.85 -3.30 11.79
N GLN A 166 20.97 -2.46 11.24
CA GLN A 166 19.68 -2.07 11.79
C GLN A 166 18.51 -2.89 11.20
N ILE A 167 18.77 -3.72 10.18
CA ILE A 167 17.72 -4.38 9.41
C ILE A 167 17.21 -5.64 10.11
N HIS A 168 15.88 -5.71 10.24
CA HIS A 168 15.13 -6.93 10.48
C HIS A 168 14.40 -7.34 9.20
N ASP A 169 14.86 -8.43 8.57
CA ASP A 169 14.35 -8.87 7.27
C ASP A 169 13.14 -9.80 7.41
N LEU A 170 11.96 -9.30 7.04
CA LEU A 170 10.70 -10.06 6.93
C LEU A 170 10.23 -10.17 5.47
N THR A 171 11.13 -9.95 4.51
CA THR A 171 10.81 -10.09 3.08
C THR A 171 10.61 -11.55 2.67
N LYS A 172 9.87 -11.73 1.58
CA LYS A 172 9.61 -13.04 0.96
C LYS A 172 10.32 -13.10 -0.39
N PRO A 173 10.78 -14.29 -0.84
CA PRO A 173 11.54 -14.42 -2.10
C PRO A 173 10.83 -13.77 -3.29
N THR A 174 9.52 -14.02 -3.41
CA THR A 174 8.64 -13.44 -4.41
C THR A 174 7.23 -13.40 -3.83
N LEU A 175 6.53 -12.27 -3.95
CA LEU A 175 5.08 -12.21 -3.82
C LEU A 175 4.52 -11.67 -5.13
N LEU A 176 3.68 -12.47 -5.78
CA LEU A 176 2.66 -11.91 -6.64
C LEU A 176 1.50 -11.60 -5.69
N ASP A 177 1.42 -10.37 -5.17
CA ASP A 177 0.47 -9.88 -4.15
C ASP A 177 -0.24 -10.97 -3.29
N CYS A 178 0.35 -11.29 -2.13
CA CYS A 178 -0.18 -12.11 -1.03
C CYS A 178 -1.21 -13.21 -1.36
N ILE A 179 -0.77 -14.46 -1.46
CA ILE A 179 -1.65 -15.63 -1.66
C ILE A 179 -2.57 -15.89 -0.45
N ASP A 180 -2.24 -15.30 0.71
CA ASP A 180 -2.94 -15.52 1.97
C ASP A 180 -3.32 -14.21 2.67
N ILE A 181 -4.62 -14.01 2.88
CA ILE A 181 -5.17 -12.83 3.55
C ILE A 181 -4.71 -12.71 5.00
N GLU A 182 -4.44 -13.82 5.69
CA GLU A 182 -3.99 -13.83 7.07
C GLU A 182 -2.54 -13.38 7.19
N VAL A 183 -1.70 -13.83 6.25
CA VAL A 183 -0.34 -13.32 6.11
C VAL A 183 -0.34 -11.83 5.80
N LEU A 184 -1.24 -11.36 4.92
CA LEU A 184 -1.40 -9.93 4.66
C LEU A 184 -1.76 -9.15 5.93
N LYS A 185 -2.73 -9.65 6.70
CA LYS A 185 -3.16 -8.99 7.96
C LYS A 185 -2.04 -8.95 8.99
N ASN A 186 -1.21 -9.98 9.09
CA ASN A 186 -0.03 -9.97 9.96
C ASN A 186 0.99 -8.91 9.53
N ASP A 187 1.35 -8.87 8.23
CA ASP A 187 2.28 -7.87 7.69
C ASP A 187 1.75 -6.44 7.96
N LEU A 188 0.45 -6.20 7.74
CA LEU A 188 -0.19 -4.91 8.01
C LEU A 188 -0.25 -4.57 9.50
N SER A 189 -0.42 -5.56 10.37
CA SER A 189 -0.47 -5.34 11.82
C SER A 189 0.90 -4.96 12.37
N ILE A 190 1.99 -5.48 11.78
CA ILE A 190 3.34 -4.99 12.10
C ILE A 190 3.49 -3.55 11.60
N MET A 191 3.14 -3.27 10.35
CA MET A 191 3.20 -1.91 9.78
C MET A 191 2.37 -0.89 10.58
N TYR A 192 1.23 -1.30 11.14
CA TYR A 192 0.40 -0.45 11.99
C TYR A 192 1.14 0.08 13.24
N GLY A 193 2.06 -0.72 13.78
CA GLY A 193 2.88 -0.36 14.95
C GLY A 193 4.15 0.44 14.63
N ALA A 194 4.51 0.59 13.35
CA ALA A 194 5.70 1.34 12.97
C ALA A 194 5.56 2.85 13.26
N ILE A 195 6.66 3.48 13.67
CA ILE A 195 6.68 4.94 13.88
C ILE A 195 6.54 5.70 12.55
N SER A 196 6.99 5.08 11.46
CA SER A 196 6.82 5.56 10.10
C SER A 196 6.88 4.36 9.16
N ASN A 197 5.89 4.23 8.29
CA ASN A 197 5.90 3.29 7.18
C ASN A 197 6.40 4.00 5.93
N ILE A 198 7.54 3.57 5.42
CA ILE A 198 8.18 4.13 4.23
C ILE A 198 7.74 3.33 3.00
N THR A 199 7.11 4.02 2.06
CA THR A 199 6.68 3.44 0.78
C THR A 199 7.18 4.26 -0.39
N PHE A 200 7.52 3.59 -1.48
CA PHE A 200 7.97 4.22 -2.72
C PHE A 200 7.04 3.88 -3.88
N GLY A 201 6.62 4.90 -4.60
CA GLY A 201 5.78 4.79 -5.77
C GLY A 201 4.33 4.53 -5.43
N VAL A 202 3.61 3.94 -6.39
CA VAL A 202 2.19 3.62 -6.24
C VAL A 202 1.96 2.16 -6.55
N SER A 203 1.57 1.39 -5.55
CA SER A 203 1.22 -0.01 -5.68
C SER A 203 0.03 -0.34 -4.79
N GLY A 204 -0.63 -1.48 -5.05
CA GLY A 204 -1.74 -1.91 -4.21
C GLY A 204 -1.36 -2.10 -2.73
N ILE A 205 -0.13 -2.52 -2.44
CA ILE A 205 0.38 -2.62 -1.07
C ILE A 205 0.66 -1.23 -0.47
N ALA A 206 1.23 -0.29 -1.22
CA ALA A 206 1.45 1.08 -0.74
C ALA A 206 0.12 1.79 -0.43
N THR A 207 -0.90 1.62 -1.27
CA THR A 207 -2.27 2.11 -1.00
C THR A 207 -2.84 1.49 0.27
N LEU A 208 -2.68 0.17 0.44
CA LEU A 208 -3.19 -0.53 1.62
C LEU A 208 -2.49 -0.10 2.91
N ILE A 209 -1.16 0.06 2.89
CA ILE A 209 -0.38 0.62 3.99
C ILE A 209 -0.88 2.02 4.33
N THR A 210 -1.10 2.86 3.31
CA THR A 210 -1.63 4.20 3.50
C THR A 210 -3.00 4.18 4.18
N ALA A 211 -3.87 3.24 3.79
CA ALA A 211 -5.21 3.08 4.34
C ALA A 211 -5.24 2.49 5.75
N THR A 212 -4.27 1.65 6.15
CA THR A 212 -4.33 0.93 7.44
C THR A 212 -3.38 1.46 8.49
N ALA A 213 -2.16 1.87 8.15
CA ALA A 213 -1.12 2.16 9.14
C ALA A 213 -1.29 3.53 9.82
N LYS A 214 -0.85 3.69 11.08
CA LYS A 214 -0.99 4.99 11.79
C LYS A 214 -0.16 6.11 11.16
N ASN A 215 1.10 5.82 10.84
CA ASN A 215 2.06 6.79 10.32
C ASN A 215 2.61 6.31 8.97
N VAL A 216 2.56 7.17 7.96
CA VAL A 216 2.96 6.82 6.58
C VAL A 216 3.77 7.95 5.98
N SER A 217 4.93 7.60 5.46
CA SER A 217 5.80 8.46 4.67
C SER A 217 5.93 7.83 3.29
N GLY A 218 5.22 8.38 2.31
CA GLY A 218 5.21 7.91 0.93
C GLY A 218 5.86 8.92 -0.01
N TYR A 219 6.82 8.45 -0.80
CA TYR A 219 7.33 9.21 -1.95
C TYR A 219 6.78 8.59 -3.23
N ARG A 220 6.22 9.41 -4.12
CA ARG A 220 5.71 9.00 -5.43
C ARG A 220 6.17 9.97 -6.51
N ASN A 221 6.30 9.51 -7.76
CA ASN A 221 6.55 10.40 -8.90
C ASN A 221 5.87 9.91 -10.18
N ASP A 222 4.61 9.53 -10.05
CA ASP A 222 3.77 9.08 -11.17
C ASP A 222 2.90 10.23 -11.71
N GLY A 223 2.25 9.97 -12.85
CA GLY A 223 1.38 10.91 -13.57
C GLY A 223 -0.12 10.80 -13.26
N PHE A 224 -0.55 10.05 -12.26
CA PHE A 224 -1.98 9.79 -12.02
C PHE A 224 -2.64 10.93 -11.23
N LEU A 225 -3.43 11.75 -11.93
CA LEU A 225 -4.20 12.87 -11.35
C LEU A 225 -5.23 12.40 -10.32
N PHE A 226 -5.90 11.27 -10.57
CA PHE A 226 -6.80 10.65 -9.61
C PHE A 226 -6.14 10.44 -8.24
N LEU A 227 -4.92 9.91 -8.21
CA LEU A 227 -4.22 9.64 -6.97
C LEU A 227 -3.77 10.92 -6.28
N ASP A 228 -3.51 12.00 -7.03
CA ASP A 228 -3.23 13.32 -6.44
C ASP A 228 -4.45 13.81 -5.65
N ARG A 229 -5.67 13.65 -6.20
CA ARG A 229 -6.92 13.95 -5.47
C ARG A 229 -7.11 13.04 -4.26
N TYR A 230 -6.88 11.73 -4.42
CA TYR A 230 -7.01 10.78 -3.32
C TYR A 230 -6.09 11.13 -2.14
N TYR A 231 -4.79 11.33 -2.36
CA TYR A 231 -3.88 11.67 -1.25
C TYR A 231 -4.07 13.09 -0.73
N ALA A 232 -4.54 14.04 -1.55
CA ALA A 232 -4.93 15.36 -1.07
C ALA A 232 -6.15 15.33 -0.13
N SER A 233 -6.99 14.29 -0.19
CA SER A 233 -8.12 14.10 0.72
C SER A 233 -7.71 13.58 2.12
N ILE A 234 -6.44 13.19 2.31
CA ILE A 234 -5.92 12.77 3.62
C ILE A 234 -5.75 14.01 4.50
N THR A 235 -6.59 14.12 5.53
CA THR A 235 -6.51 15.22 6.51
C THR A 235 -5.62 14.89 7.71
N ASP A 236 -5.26 13.62 7.89
CA ASP A 236 -4.38 13.15 8.98
C ASP A 236 -2.92 13.47 8.65
N ASN A 237 -2.32 14.38 9.41
CA ASN A 237 -0.95 14.84 9.19
C ASN A 237 0.12 13.77 9.45
N ARG A 238 -0.24 12.62 10.06
CA ARG A 238 0.63 11.45 10.24
C ARG A 238 0.83 10.64 8.96
N LYS A 239 0.03 10.91 7.92
CA LYS A 239 0.05 10.21 6.64
C LYS A 239 0.39 11.21 5.54
N VAL A 240 1.63 11.21 5.09
CA VAL A 240 2.10 12.06 3.99
C VAL A 240 2.52 11.18 2.83
N VAL A 241 1.82 11.30 1.70
CA VAL A 241 2.22 10.72 0.42
C VAL A 241 2.40 11.86 -0.58
N THR A 242 3.63 12.08 -1.06
CA THR A 242 4.00 13.30 -1.76
C THR A 242 4.95 13.07 -2.94
N LYS A 243 4.94 14.02 -3.88
CA LYS A 243 5.90 14.13 -4.99
C LYS A 243 7.14 14.96 -4.61
N ASN A 244 7.16 15.54 -3.41
CA ASN A 244 8.27 16.36 -2.91
C ASN A 244 9.18 15.54 -1.97
N ILE A 245 10.42 15.27 -2.39
CA ILE A 245 11.41 14.51 -1.61
C ILE A 245 11.69 15.18 -0.26
N ASP A 246 11.76 16.52 -0.19
CA ASP A 246 12.08 17.23 1.05
C ASP A 246 10.94 17.11 2.05
N GLN A 247 9.69 17.20 1.59
CA GLN A 247 8.51 16.99 2.44
C GLN A 247 8.47 15.54 2.95
N PHE A 248 8.78 14.57 2.09
CA PHE A 248 8.85 13.15 2.44
C PHE A 248 9.91 12.90 3.53
N LEU A 249 11.14 13.38 3.35
CA LEU A 249 12.22 13.21 4.33
C LEU A 249 11.92 13.92 5.64
N LYS A 250 11.40 15.15 5.58
CA LYS A 250 11.01 15.92 6.78
C LYS A 250 9.93 15.23 7.59
N HIS A 251 8.96 14.59 6.93
CA HIS A 251 7.92 13.83 7.63
C HIS A 251 8.53 12.63 8.39
N ILE A 252 9.44 11.89 7.75
CA ILE A 252 10.17 10.77 8.40
C ILE A 252 10.95 11.27 9.63
N GLU A 253 11.68 12.37 9.50
CA GLU A 253 12.41 12.98 10.62
C GLU A 253 11.50 13.37 11.78
N ASN A 254 10.32 13.93 11.49
CA ASN A 254 9.34 14.31 12.50
C ASN A 254 8.79 13.08 13.23
N CYS A 255 8.39 12.03 12.50
CA CYS A 255 7.94 10.77 13.12
C CYS A 255 9.00 10.16 14.05
N ILE A 256 10.28 10.23 13.64
CA ILE A 256 11.41 9.75 14.46
C ILE A 256 11.59 10.62 15.73
N LYS A 257 11.47 11.95 15.61
CA LYS A 257 11.62 12.87 16.75
C LYS A 257 10.47 12.79 17.75
N GLU A 258 9.23 12.79 17.27
CA GLU A 258 8.02 12.74 18.11
C GLU A 258 7.92 11.45 18.91
N SER A 259 8.51 10.36 18.42
CA SER A 259 8.56 9.10 19.16
C SER A 259 9.65 9.03 20.23
N ASN A 260 10.60 9.98 20.26
CA ASN A 260 11.65 10.07 21.29
C ASN A 260 11.23 10.86 22.55
N VAL A 261 10.00 11.39 22.57
CA VAL A 261 9.39 12.13 23.69
C VAL A 261 8.38 11.23 24.40
#